data_AF-A0AAW0D752-F1
#
_entry.id   AF-A0AAW0D752-F1
#
_cell.length_a   1.000
_cell.length_b   1.000
_cell.length_c   1.000
_cell.angle_alpha   90.00
_cell.angle_beta   90.00
_cell.angle_gamma   90.00
#
_symmetry.space_group_name_H-M   'P 1'
#
loop_
_entity.id
_entity.type
_entity.pdbx_description
1 polymer ?
#
loop_
_entity_poly.entity_id
_entity_poly.type
_entity_poly.pdbx_seq_one_letter_code
_entity_poly.pdbx_strand_id
1 'polypeptide(L)'
;MLGNGITDIYTMVISFYDMTCTPATVPPILSIDTCVRMKQAIPRCEQWLKKSCIDTFDAINCKAARTFCLRELAEPYDSDGRNPYFIGGPYCEDDLCGSEAIKNMTIYLNLPEVRNTLGVDPAKGNFSAINYTIPNAFSVKMDDYEQTTLYVGALLERGIRVLIYVGNYDWICNWVGNERWTLNLEWTEQKEFVKQPLREWFVDGKVAGLTRSVGGFTFATIEGAGHMAPGDKPTEALALMQRWIARKGL
;
A
#
# COMPACT_ATOMS: atom_id res chain seq x y z
N MET A 1 0.22 5.56 -12.53
CA MET A 1 0.65 5.94 -11.17
C MET A 1 -0.09 5.02 -10.23
N LEU A 2 0.58 4.40 -9.27
CA LEU A 2 0.01 3.53 -8.26
C LEU A 2 0.40 4.10 -6.90
N GLY A 3 -0.59 4.48 -6.10
CA GLY A 3 -0.41 5.10 -4.79
C GLY A 3 -0.76 4.13 -3.68
N ASN A 4 0.13 3.94 -2.70
CA ASN A 4 -0.17 3.16 -1.48
C ASN A 4 -0.85 1.81 -1.81
N GLY A 5 -0.34 1.12 -2.83
CA GLY A 5 -0.96 -0.08 -3.38
C GLY A 5 -0.39 -1.38 -2.82
N ILE A 6 -1.18 -2.44 -2.90
CA ILE A 6 -0.73 -3.83 -2.75
C ILE A 6 -0.59 -4.40 -4.16
N THR A 7 0.60 -4.27 -4.74
CA THR A 7 0.93 -4.89 -6.05
C THR A 7 1.56 -6.27 -5.88
N ASP A 8 2.28 -6.47 -4.77
CA ASP A 8 2.82 -7.76 -4.36
C ASP A 8 2.48 -8.02 -2.89
N ILE A 9 1.51 -8.89 -2.65
CA ILE A 9 1.10 -9.25 -1.29
C ILE A 9 2.23 -9.97 -0.54
N TYR A 10 3.11 -10.67 -1.26
CA TYR A 10 4.23 -11.40 -0.68
C TYR A 10 5.19 -10.47 0.07
N THR A 11 5.78 -9.47 -0.61
CA THR A 11 6.65 -8.51 0.08
C THR A 11 5.89 -7.65 1.09
N MET A 12 4.62 -7.37 0.83
CA MET A 12 3.78 -6.58 1.75
C MET A 12 3.64 -7.27 3.11
N VAL A 13 3.21 -8.53 3.14
CA VAL A 13 2.99 -9.28 4.39
C VAL A 13 4.27 -9.39 5.21
N ILE A 14 5.41 -9.62 4.55
CA ILE A 14 6.71 -9.72 5.23
C ILE A 14 7.14 -8.37 5.81
N SER A 15 6.77 -7.26 5.16
CA SER A 15 7.15 -5.91 5.56
C SER A 15 6.42 -5.35 6.78
N PHE A 16 5.33 -5.97 7.23
CA PHE A 16 4.62 -5.51 8.42
C PHE A 16 5.50 -5.53 9.68
N TYR A 17 6.43 -6.49 9.79
CA TYR A 17 7.43 -6.50 10.85
C TYR A 17 8.30 -5.23 10.83
N ASP A 18 8.77 -4.81 9.66
CA ASP A 18 9.67 -3.65 9.56
C ASP A 18 8.97 -2.39 10.05
N MET A 19 7.71 -2.21 9.67
CA MET A 19 6.91 -1.04 10.06
C MET A 19 6.60 -0.98 11.56
N THR A 20 6.45 -2.11 12.24
CA THR A 20 5.98 -2.15 13.64
C THR A 20 7.07 -2.39 14.66
N CYS A 21 8.17 -3.03 14.25
CA CYS A 21 9.22 -3.53 15.15
C CYS A 21 10.60 -2.96 14.86
N THR A 22 10.73 -2.07 13.88
CA THR A 22 11.97 -1.36 13.55
C THR A 22 11.69 0.14 13.41
N PRO A 23 12.71 1.01 13.45
CA PRO A 23 12.52 2.45 13.23
C PRO A 23 12.38 2.79 11.73
N ALA A 24 11.61 2.01 10.96
CA ALA A 24 11.42 2.23 9.52
C ALA A 24 10.72 3.56 9.22
N THR A 25 9.74 3.94 10.05
CA THR A 25 9.04 5.24 9.97
C THR A 25 8.90 5.87 11.35
N VAL A 26 8.44 5.10 12.32
CA VAL A 26 8.28 5.51 13.73
C VAL A 26 9.07 4.55 14.62
N PRO A 27 9.37 4.91 15.89
CA PRO A 27 9.95 3.96 16.84
C PRO A 27 9.11 2.68 16.95
N PRO A 28 9.72 1.52 17.26
CA PRO A 28 8.99 0.26 17.44
C PRO A 28 7.78 0.42 18.36
N ILE A 29 6.64 -0.08 17.89
CA ILE A 29 5.32 0.14 18.50
C ILE A 29 4.88 -1.07 19.32
N LEU A 30 5.19 -2.27 18.82
CA LEU A 30 4.80 -3.52 19.47
C LEU A 30 5.81 -3.92 20.55
N SER A 31 5.37 -4.75 21.49
CA SER A 31 6.23 -5.26 22.56
C SER A 31 7.39 -6.08 22.00
N ILE A 32 8.49 -6.15 22.77
CA ILE A 32 9.67 -6.94 22.38
C ILE A 32 9.30 -8.40 22.12
N ASP A 33 8.47 -9.01 22.97
CA ASP A 33 8.05 -10.41 22.81
C ASP A 33 7.27 -10.63 21.52
N THR A 34 6.36 -9.71 21.18
CA THR A 34 5.62 -9.74 19.91
C THR A 34 6.59 -9.60 18.74
N CYS A 35 7.52 -8.65 18.78
CA CYS A 35 8.51 -8.45 17.73
C CYS A 35 9.46 -9.65 17.55
N VAL A 36 9.87 -10.30 18.63
CA VAL A 36 10.66 -11.54 18.57
C VAL A 36 9.86 -12.64 17.87
N ARG A 37 8.59 -12.81 18.25
CA ARG A 37 7.71 -13.80 17.63
C ARG A 37 7.48 -13.54 16.13
N MET A 38 7.18 -12.30 15.75
CA MET A 38 7.07 -11.88 14.36
C MET A 38 8.37 -12.22 13.59
N LYS A 39 9.53 -11.85 14.15
CA LYS A 39 10.83 -12.10 13.52
C LYS A 39 11.11 -13.59 13.31
N GLN A 40 10.71 -14.44 14.26
CA GLN A 40 10.83 -15.90 14.15
C GLN A 40 9.89 -16.50 13.08
N ALA A 41 8.74 -15.87 12.84
CA ALA A 41 7.79 -16.32 11.83
C ALA A 41 8.22 -15.97 10.39
N ILE A 42 9.00 -14.89 10.19
CA ILE A 42 9.39 -14.39 8.86
C ILE A 42 9.98 -15.48 7.95
N PRO A 43 11.01 -16.27 8.34
CA PRO A 43 11.61 -17.25 7.43
C PRO A 43 10.61 -18.30 6.95
N ARG A 44 9.68 -18.72 7.83
CA ARG A 44 8.61 -19.65 7.45
C ARG A 44 7.64 -18.99 6.48
N CYS A 45 7.29 -17.73 6.71
CA CYS A 45 6.39 -16.98 5.84
C CYS A 45 6.98 -16.74 4.46
N GLU A 46 8.23 -16.28 4.39
CA GLU A 46 8.98 -16.13 3.14
C GLU A 46 8.97 -17.42 2.33
N GLN A 47 9.40 -18.54 2.93
CA GLN A 47 9.49 -19.81 2.22
C GLN A 47 8.12 -20.34 1.80
N TRP A 48 7.13 -20.30 2.69
CA TRP A 48 5.85 -20.97 2.46
C TRP A 48 4.94 -20.19 1.50
N LEU A 49 4.86 -18.86 1.64
CA LEU A 49 4.14 -17.99 0.71
C LEU A 49 4.79 -18.03 -0.67
N LYS A 50 6.12 -17.92 -0.75
CA LYS A 50 6.84 -18.00 -2.03
C LYS A 50 6.53 -19.31 -2.74
N LYS A 51 6.71 -20.45 -2.05
CA LYS A 51 6.48 -21.77 -2.65
C LYS A 51 5.03 -22.00 -3.08
N SER A 52 4.06 -21.60 -2.26
CA SER A 52 2.67 -22.04 -2.42
C SER A 52 1.76 -21.02 -3.13
N CYS A 53 2.18 -19.76 -3.20
CA CYS A 53 1.42 -18.70 -3.84
C CYS A 53 2.13 -18.09 -5.06
N ILE A 54 3.47 -17.94 -4.99
CA ILE A 54 4.24 -17.20 -6.01
C ILE A 54 4.85 -18.15 -7.05
N ASP A 55 5.71 -19.08 -6.62
CA ASP A 55 6.38 -20.01 -7.54
C ASP A 55 5.40 -21.03 -8.14
N THR A 56 4.35 -21.36 -7.40
CA THR A 56 3.23 -22.18 -7.85
C THR A 56 1.99 -21.72 -7.12
N PHE A 57 0.89 -21.47 -7.83
CA PHE A 57 -0.37 -21.14 -7.18
C PHE A 57 -1.13 -22.42 -6.79
N ASP A 58 -0.82 -22.94 -5.60
CA ASP A 58 -1.61 -24.00 -4.96
C ASP A 58 -2.60 -23.35 -4.00
N ALA A 59 -3.87 -23.26 -4.42
CA ALA A 59 -4.91 -22.58 -3.67
C ALA A 59 -5.04 -23.05 -2.20
N ILE A 60 -4.84 -24.34 -1.92
CA ILE A 60 -4.99 -24.89 -0.57
C ILE A 60 -3.79 -24.49 0.28
N ASN A 61 -2.59 -24.74 -0.21
CA ASN A 61 -1.37 -24.43 0.53
C ASN A 61 -1.12 -22.93 0.64
N CYS A 62 -1.48 -22.16 -0.40
CA CYS A 62 -1.42 -20.70 -0.38
C CYS A 62 -2.32 -20.14 0.70
N LYS A 63 -3.58 -20.60 0.77
CA LYS A 63 -4.52 -20.15 1.82
C LYS A 63 -3.99 -20.45 3.22
N ALA A 64 -3.44 -21.64 3.43
CA ALA A 64 -2.86 -22.02 4.72
C ALA A 64 -1.65 -21.14 5.10
N ALA A 65 -0.76 -20.87 4.13
CA ALA A 65 0.40 -20.00 4.30
C ALA A 65 -0.03 -18.56 4.61
N ARG A 66 -0.97 -18.00 3.81
CA ARG A 66 -1.57 -16.68 3.99
C ARG A 66 -2.14 -16.51 5.39
N THR A 67 -3.01 -17.43 5.82
CA THR A 67 -3.64 -17.36 7.14
C THR A 67 -2.61 -17.40 8.26
N PHE A 68 -1.61 -18.27 8.18
CA PHE A 68 -0.54 -18.31 9.16
C PHE A 68 0.23 -16.98 9.20
N CYS A 69 0.62 -16.46 8.04
CA CYS A 69 1.48 -15.28 7.98
C CYS A 69 0.78 -13.98 8.36
N LEU A 70 -0.47 -13.79 7.97
CA LEU A 70 -1.25 -12.62 8.41
C LEU A 70 -1.49 -12.66 9.92
N ARG A 71 -1.75 -13.82 10.50
CA ARG A 71 -1.88 -13.96 11.96
C ARG A 71 -0.59 -13.61 12.69
N GLU A 72 0.56 -14.05 12.18
CA GLU A 72 1.82 -13.78 12.89
C GLU A 72 2.36 -12.37 12.62
N LEU A 73 2.08 -11.76 11.45
CA LEU A 73 2.74 -10.53 11.01
C LEU A 73 1.81 -9.30 10.91
N ALA A 74 0.50 -9.47 10.77
CA ALA A 74 -0.46 -8.36 10.67
C ALA A 74 -1.34 -8.24 11.93
N GLU A 75 -1.93 -9.35 12.38
CA GLU A 75 -2.89 -9.39 13.49
C GLU A 75 -2.39 -8.74 14.80
N PRO A 76 -1.09 -8.80 15.18
CA PRO A 76 -0.62 -8.09 16.37
C PRO A 76 -0.79 -6.57 16.30
N TYR A 77 -0.68 -5.97 15.10
CA TYR A 77 -0.94 -4.55 14.90
C TYR A 77 -2.45 -4.27 14.82
N ASP A 78 -3.21 -5.09 14.08
CA ASP A 78 -4.66 -4.93 13.96
C ASP A 78 -5.35 -5.00 15.34
N SER A 79 -4.90 -5.92 16.19
CA SER A 79 -5.44 -6.11 17.55
C SER A 79 -5.03 -5.02 18.54
N ASP A 80 -3.96 -4.27 18.24
CA ASP A 80 -3.59 -3.08 19.02
C ASP A 80 -4.58 -1.93 18.77
N GLY A 81 -5.32 -1.96 17.65
CA GLY A 81 -6.37 -0.99 17.32
C GLY A 81 -5.86 0.34 16.77
N ARG A 82 -4.58 0.43 16.39
CA ARG A 82 -3.99 1.62 15.78
C ARG A 82 -4.45 1.81 14.35
N ASN A 83 -4.25 3.02 13.83
CA ASN A 83 -4.60 3.36 12.47
C ASN A 83 -3.71 2.71 11.40
N PRO A 84 -4.21 1.67 10.68
CA PRO A 84 -3.45 0.99 9.63
C PRO A 84 -3.17 1.90 8.43
N TYR A 85 -3.92 3.00 8.29
CA TYR A 85 -3.76 3.99 7.23
C TYR A 85 -2.79 5.11 7.61
N PHE A 86 -2.45 5.25 8.89
CA PHE A 86 -1.47 6.24 9.37
C PHE A 86 -0.87 5.79 10.71
N ILE A 87 0.30 5.15 10.65
CA ILE A 87 0.90 4.42 11.78
C ILE A 87 1.24 5.30 12.99
N GLY A 88 1.47 6.59 12.77
CA GLY A 88 1.69 7.60 13.82
C GLY A 88 0.41 8.26 14.33
N GLY A 89 -0.75 7.73 13.96
CA GLY A 89 -2.06 8.35 14.17
C GLY A 89 -2.77 7.84 15.43
N PRO A 90 -4.01 8.33 15.68
CA PRO A 90 -4.83 7.83 16.77
C PRO A 90 -5.27 6.37 16.55
N TYR A 91 -5.86 5.76 17.58
CA TYR A 91 -6.54 4.46 17.46
C TYR A 91 -7.80 4.58 16.58
N CYS A 92 -8.17 3.50 15.90
CA CYS A 92 -9.36 3.45 15.05
C CYS A 92 -10.62 3.17 15.85
N GLU A 93 -11.67 3.95 15.56
CA GLU A 93 -13.01 3.74 16.12
C GLU A 93 -13.91 2.86 15.22
N ASP A 94 -13.56 2.76 13.93
CA ASP A 94 -14.30 2.02 12.90
C ASP A 94 -13.35 1.53 11.77
N ASP A 95 -13.87 0.77 10.81
CA ASP A 95 -13.09 0.19 9.69
C ASP A 95 -12.40 1.23 8.80
N LEU A 96 -12.89 2.47 8.81
CA LEU A 96 -12.33 3.61 8.08
C LEU A 96 -11.57 4.57 9.02
N CYS A 97 -11.28 4.10 10.23
CA CYS A 97 -10.55 4.79 11.28
C CYS A 97 -11.09 6.19 11.56
N GLY A 98 -12.42 6.31 11.55
CA GLY A 98 -13.11 7.53 11.89
C GLY A 98 -12.94 8.65 10.87
N SER A 99 -12.55 8.35 9.62
CA SER A 99 -12.30 9.34 8.57
C SER A 99 -13.48 10.30 8.38
N GLU A 100 -13.33 11.50 8.93
CA GLU A 100 -14.32 12.57 8.87
C GLU A 100 -14.63 12.99 7.43
N ALA A 101 -13.62 12.92 6.54
CA ALA A 101 -13.80 13.15 5.12
C ALA A 101 -14.77 12.13 4.48
N ILE A 102 -14.61 10.84 4.78
CA ILE A 102 -15.50 9.80 4.24
C ILE A 102 -16.90 9.89 4.86
N LYS A 103 -17.00 10.19 6.16
CA LYS A 103 -18.28 10.42 6.85
C LYS A 103 -19.05 11.57 6.20
N ASN A 104 -18.42 12.73 6.06
CA ASN A 104 -19.04 13.91 5.45
C ASN A 104 -19.36 13.72 3.97
N MET A 105 -18.49 13.05 3.21
CA MET A 105 -18.77 12.68 1.82
C MET A 105 -20.00 11.77 1.73
N THR A 106 -20.12 10.77 2.61
CA THR A 106 -21.26 9.84 2.61
C THR A 106 -22.58 10.56 2.93
N ILE A 107 -22.56 11.52 3.86
CA ILE A 107 -23.73 12.36 4.15
C ILE A 107 -24.08 13.21 2.93
N TYR A 108 -23.11 13.93 2.37
CA TYR A 108 -23.30 14.83 1.23
C TYR A 108 -23.87 14.11 0.01
N LEU A 109 -23.29 12.95 -0.36
CA LEU A 109 -23.73 12.15 -1.51
C LEU A 109 -25.13 11.53 -1.32
N ASN A 110 -25.67 11.54 -0.09
CA ASN A 110 -27.01 11.07 0.20
C ASN A 110 -28.06 12.18 0.32
N LEU A 111 -27.68 13.46 0.22
CA LEU A 111 -28.64 14.55 0.19
C LEU A 111 -29.55 14.43 -1.05
N PRO A 112 -30.88 14.57 -0.93
CA PRO A 112 -31.82 14.40 -2.04
C PRO A 112 -31.49 15.28 -3.25
N GLU A 113 -31.12 16.53 -3.02
CA GLU A 113 -30.73 17.49 -4.05
C GLU A 113 -29.45 17.09 -4.78
N VAL A 114 -28.47 16.54 -4.05
CA VAL A 114 -27.20 16.06 -4.64
C VAL A 114 -27.48 14.82 -5.49
N ARG A 115 -28.25 13.85 -4.96
CA ARG A 115 -28.64 12.64 -5.68
C ARG A 115 -29.43 12.96 -6.96
N ASN A 116 -30.38 13.90 -6.87
CA ASN A 116 -31.16 14.35 -8.02
C ASN A 116 -30.27 15.06 -9.06
N THR A 117 -29.35 15.92 -8.60
CA THR A 117 -28.41 16.63 -9.49
C THR A 117 -27.46 15.68 -10.21
N LEU A 118 -26.99 14.63 -9.52
CA LEU A 118 -26.13 13.59 -10.10
C LEU A 118 -26.91 12.57 -10.97
N GLY A 119 -28.24 12.66 -11.02
CA GLY A 119 -29.08 11.73 -11.78
C GLY A 119 -29.13 10.32 -11.20
N VAL A 120 -28.98 10.18 -9.88
CA VAL A 120 -29.08 8.88 -9.21
C VAL A 120 -30.52 8.39 -9.26
N ASP A 121 -30.73 7.22 -9.84
CA ASP A 121 -32.04 6.56 -9.91
C ASP A 121 -32.67 6.46 -8.50
N PRO A 122 -33.88 7.00 -8.27
CA PRO A 122 -34.57 6.93 -6.98
C PRO A 122 -34.81 5.51 -6.46
N ALA A 123 -34.80 4.49 -7.34
CA ALA A 123 -34.91 3.10 -6.94
C ALA A 123 -33.62 2.55 -6.27
N LYS A 124 -32.50 3.27 -6.35
CA LYS A 124 -31.26 2.89 -5.67
C LYS A 124 -31.26 3.38 -4.23
N GLY A 125 -30.75 2.54 -3.33
CA GLY A 125 -30.59 2.88 -1.92
C GLY A 125 -29.55 4.00 -1.67
N ASN A 126 -29.27 4.22 -0.39
CA ASN A 126 -28.26 5.20 0.03
C ASN A 126 -26.88 4.80 -0.48
N PHE A 127 -26.09 5.80 -0.85
CA PHE A 127 -24.67 5.66 -1.09
C PHE A 127 -23.99 5.14 0.17
N SER A 128 -23.06 4.20 0.00
CA SER A 128 -22.14 3.72 1.02
C SER A 128 -20.73 3.75 0.43
N ALA A 129 -19.75 4.20 1.22
CA ALA A 129 -18.36 4.31 0.76
C ALA A 129 -17.76 2.94 0.38
N ILE A 130 -18.17 1.88 1.07
CA ILE A 130 -17.73 0.50 0.83
C ILE A 130 -18.94 -0.42 0.79
N ASN A 131 -18.97 -1.33 -0.18
CA ASN A 131 -19.85 -2.49 -0.18
C ASN A 131 -19.02 -3.75 0.09
N TYR A 132 -19.05 -4.24 1.32
CA TYR A 132 -18.22 -5.37 1.78
C TYR A 132 -18.52 -6.71 1.08
N THR A 133 -19.64 -6.86 0.38
CA THR A 133 -19.89 -8.04 -0.45
C THR A 133 -18.81 -8.23 -1.52
N ILE A 134 -18.31 -7.13 -2.09
CA ILE A 134 -17.30 -7.17 -3.16
C ILE A 134 -15.92 -7.60 -2.65
N PRO A 135 -15.27 -6.92 -1.68
CA PRO A 135 -13.96 -7.35 -1.20
C PRO A 135 -13.99 -8.75 -0.56
N ASN A 136 -15.11 -9.16 0.06
CA ASN A 136 -15.27 -10.53 0.54
C ASN A 136 -15.26 -11.55 -0.60
N ALA A 137 -15.90 -11.26 -1.73
CA ALA A 137 -15.87 -12.13 -2.91
C ALA A 137 -14.45 -12.25 -3.49
N PHE A 138 -13.71 -11.14 -3.57
CA PHE A 138 -12.31 -11.12 -4.01
C PHE A 138 -11.39 -11.92 -3.06
N SER A 139 -11.55 -11.72 -1.74
CA SER A 139 -10.79 -12.44 -0.71
C SER A 139 -11.02 -13.96 -0.74
N VAL A 140 -12.27 -14.40 -0.93
CA VAL A 140 -12.60 -15.83 -1.06
C VAL A 140 -11.95 -16.46 -2.30
N LYS A 141 -11.68 -15.66 -3.34
CA LYS A 141 -10.97 -16.07 -4.55
C LYS A 141 -9.44 -15.93 -4.45
N MET A 142 -8.92 -15.37 -3.36
CA MET A 142 -7.49 -15.07 -3.17
C MET A 142 -6.92 -14.21 -4.31
N ASP A 143 -7.74 -13.26 -4.79
CA ASP A 143 -7.36 -12.34 -5.87
C ASP A 143 -6.13 -11.48 -5.50
N ASP A 144 -5.89 -11.28 -4.19
CA ASP A 144 -4.72 -10.60 -3.64
C ASP A 144 -3.38 -11.28 -3.98
N TYR A 145 -3.39 -12.56 -4.37
CA TYR A 145 -2.20 -13.32 -4.79
C TYR A 145 -2.01 -13.41 -6.30
N GLU A 146 -2.85 -12.74 -7.10
CA GLU A 146 -2.61 -12.59 -8.53
C GLU A 146 -1.30 -11.84 -8.78
N GLN A 147 -0.54 -12.29 -9.79
CA GLN A 147 0.81 -11.78 -10.05
C GLN A 147 0.79 -10.44 -10.82
N THR A 148 0.21 -9.41 -10.22
CA THR A 148 0.03 -8.10 -10.87
C THR A 148 1.34 -7.41 -11.23
N THR A 149 2.44 -7.73 -10.53
CA THR A 149 3.81 -7.28 -10.84
C THR A 149 4.25 -7.66 -12.25
N LEU A 150 3.83 -8.82 -12.78
CA LEU A 150 4.16 -9.24 -14.15
C LEU A 150 3.59 -8.27 -15.19
N TYR A 151 2.42 -7.70 -14.93
CA TYR A 151 1.82 -6.69 -15.79
C TYR A 151 2.62 -5.38 -15.74
N VAL A 152 3.14 -5.00 -14.58
CA VAL A 152 4.01 -3.83 -14.45
C VAL A 152 5.28 -3.99 -15.29
N GLY A 153 5.95 -5.15 -15.19
CA GLY A 153 7.11 -5.48 -16.03
C GLY A 153 6.77 -5.41 -17.53
N ALA A 154 5.68 -6.06 -17.94
CA ALA A 154 5.23 -6.07 -19.33
C ALA A 154 4.88 -4.68 -19.88
N LEU A 155 4.37 -3.77 -19.03
CA LEU A 155 4.09 -2.38 -19.38
C LEU A 155 5.39 -1.59 -19.59
N LEU A 156 6.38 -1.78 -18.72
CA LEU A 156 7.70 -1.15 -18.84
C LEU A 156 8.40 -1.56 -20.14
N GLU A 157 8.35 -2.85 -20.52
CA GLU A 157 8.91 -3.33 -21.80
C GLU A 157 8.25 -2.68 -23.04
N ARG A 158 7.06 -2.11 -22.88
CA ARG A 158 6.32 -1.40 -23.94
C ARG A 158 6.50 0.12 -23.85
N GLY A 159 7.43 0.59 -23.02
CA GLY A 159 7.69 2.02 -22.81
C GLY A 159 6.59 2.74 -22.03
N ILE A 160 5.67 2.02 -21.38
CA ILE A 160 4.67 2.63 -20.51
C ILE A 160 5.33 2.95 -19.18
N ARG A 161 5.45 4.25 -18.86
CA ARG A 161 6.05 4.70 -17.61
C ARG A 161 5.18 4.32 -16.42
N VAL A 162 5.81 3.85 -15.34
CA VAL A 162 5.13 3.48 -14.09
C VAL A 162 5.76 4.24 -12.92
N LEU A 163 4.89 4.88 -12.14
CA LEU A 163 5.25 5.53 -10.87
C LEU A 163 4.54 4.80 -9.74
N ILE A 164 5.33 4.32 -8.79
CA ILE A 164 4.87 3.80 -7.50
C ILE A 164 5.15 4.88 -6.47
N TYR A 165 4.12 5.40 -5.82
CA TYR A 165 4.27 6.37 -4.74
C TYR A 165 3.61 5.87 -3.47
N VAL A 166 4.21 6.12 -2.31
CA VAL A 166 3.71 5.60 -1.03
C VAL A 166 3.93 6.62 0.07
N GLY A 167 2.91 6.91 0.87
CA GLY A 167 3.10 7.67 2.10
C GLY A 167 3.92 6.85 3.11
N ASN A 168 5.00 7.41 3.67
CA ASN A 168 5.87 6.65 4.56
C ASN A 168 5.23 6.29 5.92
N TYR A 169 4.10 6.91 6.29
CA TYR A 169 3.29 6.58 7.48
C TYR A 169 2.17 5.57 7.20
N ASP A 170 1.98 5.11 5.96
CA ASP A 170 1.03 4.02 5.68
C ASP A 170 1.58 2.70 6.21
N TRP A 171 0.80 1.98 7.02
CA TRP A 171 1.17 0.67 7.52
C TRP A 171 0.65 -0.46 6.62
N ILE A 172 -0.64 -0.40 6.23
CA ILE A 172 -1.31 -1.49 5.51
C ILE A 172 -0.76 -1.69 4.10
N CYS A 173 -0.36 -0.60 3.44
CA CYS A 173 0.30 -0.64 2.12
C CYS A 173 1.66 0.04 2.16
N ASN A 174 2.45 -0.30 3.18
CA ASN A 174 3.65 0.43 3.54
C ASN A 174 4.74 0.53 2.46
N TRP A 175 5.62 1.51 2.67
CA TRP A 175 6.69 1.86 1.74
C TRP A 175 7.79 0.80 1.67
N VAL A 176 8.03 0.03 2.74
CA VAL A 176 9.06 -1.02 2.77
C VAL A 176 8.65 -2.20 1.87
N GLY A 177 7.40 -2.66 1.99
CA GLY A 177 6.85 -3.71 1.13
C GLY A 177 6.79 -3.28 -0.33
N ASN A 178 6.43 -2.01 -0.57
CA ASN A 178 6.46 -1.43 -1.90
C ASN A 178 7.87 -1.33 -2.49
N GLU A 179 8.84 -0.84 -1.73
CA GLU A 179 10.24 -0.78 -2.19
C GLU A 179 10.76 -2.18 -2.55
N ARG A 180 10.52 -3.17 -1.68
CA ARG A 180 10.97 -4.56 -1.90
C ARG A 180 10.48 -5.13 -3.22
N TRP A 181 9.19 -5.00 -3.56
CA TRP A 181 8.72 -5.54 -4.84
C TRP A 181 9.24 -4.74 -6.02
N THR A 182 9.41 -3.42 -5.90
CA THR A 182 10.02 -2.61 -6.99
C THR A 182 11.46 -3.01 -7.27
N LEU A 183 12.21 -3.45 -6.25
CA LEU A 183 13.56 -3.98 -6.40
C LEU A 183 13.58 -5.39 -7.03
N ASN A 184 12.56 -6.21 -6.71
CA ASN A 184 12.43 -7.57 -7.22
C ASN A 184 11.77 -7.66 -8.61
N LEU A 185 11.15 -6.59 -9.09
CA LEU A 185 10.46 -6.56 -10.39
C LEU A 185 11.42 -6.92 -11.52
N GLU A 186 11.09 -7.95 -12.29
CA GLU A 186 11.85 -8.34 -13.48
C GLU A 186 11.46 -7.48 -14.68
N TRP A 187 12.42 -6.76 -15.23
CA TRP A 187 12.31 -5.95 -16.46
C TRP A 187 13.71 -5.55 -16.95
N THR A 188 13.80 -5.05 -18.19
CA THR A 188 15.04 -4.79 -18.91
C THR A 188 16.05 -3.94 -18.11
N GLU A 189 15.63 -2.88 -17.42
CA GLU A 189 16.54 -2.00 -16.67
C GLU A 189 16.58 -2.28 -15.16
N GLN A 190 16.08 -3.44 -14.69
CA GLN A 190 16.06 -3.80 -13.25
C GLN A 190 17.43 -3.65 -12.58
N LYS A 191 18.49 -4.15 -13.22
CA LYS A 191 19.85 -4.09 -12.66
C LYS A 191 20.31 -2.65 -12.44
N GLU A 192 19.95 -1.74 -13.34
CA GLU A 192 20.29 -0.33 -13.18
C GLU A 192 19.41 0.32 -12.11
N PHE A 193 18.13 -0.03 -12.03
CA PHE A 193 17.24 0.43 -10.97
C PHE A 193 17.74 0.05 -9.58
N VAL A 194 18.09 -1.22 -9.36
CA VAL A 194 18.57 -1.75 -8.06
C VAL A 194 19.90 -1.09 -7.63
N LYS A 195 20.76 -0.69 -8.57
CA LYS A 195 22.02 0.02 -8.26
C LYS A 195 21.81 1.43 -7.75
N GLN A 196 20.69 2.08 -8.07
CA GLN A 196 20.42 3.44 -7.62
C GLN A 196 20.06 3.45 -6.13
N PRO A 197 20.70 4.26 -5.28
CA PRO A 197 20.23 4.47 -3.92
C PRO A 197 18.92 5.24 -3.91
N LEU A 198 18.17 5.15 -2.81
CA LEU A 198 17.14 6.14 -2.52
C LEU A 198 17.81 7.50 -2.32
N ARG A 199 17.25 8.54 -2.93
CA ARG A 199 17.68 9.93 -2.76
C ARG A 199 16.51 10.80 -2.33
N GLU A 200 16.79 11.87 -1.63
CA GLU A 200 15.76 12.86 -1.28
C GLU A 200 15.22 13.56 -2.55
N TRP A 201 13.93 13.82 -2.57
CA TRP A 201 13.32 14.74 -3.51
C TRP A 201 12.62 15.87 -2.75
N PHE A 202 12.49 17.03 -3.39
CA PHE A 202 12.17 18.28 -2.69
C PHE A 202 10.97 18.99 -3.30
N VAL A 203 10.20 19.66 -2.44
CA VAL A 203 9.17 20.64 -2.81
C VAL A 203 9.42 21.89 -1.98
N ASP A 204 9.53 23.05 -2.65
CA ASP A 204 9.79 24.35 -2.01
C ASP A 204 10.99 24.34 -1.04
N GLY A 205 12.06 23.63 -1.40
CA GLY A 205 13.29 23.53 -0.62
C GLY A 205 13.22 22.61 0.61
N LYS A 206 12.09 21.92 0.83
CA LYS A 206 11.92 20.93 1.91
C LYS A 206 11.94 19.52 1.34
N VAL A 207 12.49 18.58 2.10
CA VAL A 207 12.43 17.16 1.77
C VAL A 207 10.97 16.73 1.73
N ALA A 208 10.53 16.25 0.58
CA ALA A 208 9.17 15.77 0.34
C ALA A 208 9.09 14.24 0.40
N GLY A 209 10.23 13.56 0.38
CA GLY A 209 10.37 12.12 0.57
C GLY A 209 11.64 11.58 -0.10
N LEU A 210 11.65 10.28 -0.33
CA LEU A 210 12.74 9.56 -1.00
C LEU A 210 12.31 9.08 -2.38
N THR A 211 13.23 8.92 -3.31
CA THR A 211 12.93 8.42 -4.66
C THR A 211 14.08 7.61 -5.25
N ARG A 212 13.71 6.68 -6.12
CA ARG A 212 14.59 5.92 -7.00
C ARG A 212 13.95 5.89 -8.39
N SER A 213 14.72 6.15 -9.44
CA SER A 213 14.18 6.19 -10.80
C SER A 213 15.23 5.77 -11.81
N VAL A 214 14.85 4.89 -12.73
CA VAL A 214 15.62 4.50 -13.92
C VAL A 214 14.64 4.33 -15.08
N GLY A 215 14.99 4.87 -16.24
CA GLY A 215 14.18 4.79 -17.45
C GLY A 215 12.71 5.16 -17.22
N GLY A 216 11.80 4.21 -17.48
CA GLY A 216 10.36 4.38 -17.32
C GLY A 216 9.81 4.11 -15.91
N PHE A 217 10.63 3.67 -14.95
CA PHE A 217 10.18 3.23 -13.63
C PHE A 217 10.67 4.14 -12.51
N THR A 218 9.73 4.60 -11.67
CA THR A 218 10.00 5.46 -10.52
C THR A 218 9.32 4.91 -9.27
N PHE A 219 10.07 4.80 -8.18
CA PHE A 219 9.57 4.62 -6.83
C PHE A 219 9.75 5.94 -6.06
N ALA A 220 8.75 6.35 -5.29
CA ALA A 220 8.82 7.54 -4.45
C ALA A 220 8.07 7.34 -3.14
N THR A 221 8.61 7.86 -2.04
CA THR A 221 7.84 8.06 -0.80
C THR A 221 7.36 9.50 -0.70
N ILE A 222 6.30 9.72 0.08
CA ILE A 222 5.87 11.06 0.50
C ILE A 222 6.02 11.13 2.02
N GLU A 223 6.91 12.01 2.48
CA GLU A 223 7.28 12.17 3.89
C GLU A 223 6.10 12.71 4.71
N GLY A 224 5.77 12.04 5.81
CA GLY A 224 4.68 12.39 6.71
C GLY A 224 3.28 12.12 6.15
N ALA A 225 3.16 11.34 5.07
CA ALA A 225 1.87 10.94 4.49
C ALA A 225 1.51 9.50 4.87
N GLY A 226 0.22 9.22 5.08
CA GLY A 226 -0.33 7.89 5.27
C GLY A 226 -0.85 7.27 3.96
N HIS A 227 -1.91 6.48 4.09
CA HIS A 227 -2.54 5.74 2.99
C HIS A 227 -3.16 6.66 1.94
N MET A 228 -3.87 7.69 2.40
CA MET A 228 -4.46 8.71 1.54
C MET A 228 -3.49 9.87 1.36
N ALA A 229 -2.32 9.61 0.79
CA ALA A 229 -1.22 10.56 0.74
C ALA A 229 -1.59 11.97 0.20
N PRO A 230 -2.46 12.13 -0.82
CA PRO A 230 -2.92 13.46 -1.22
C PRO A 230 -3.75 14.20 -0.18
N GLY A 231 -4.43 13.49 0.73
CA GLY A 231 -5.16 14.08 1.85
C GLY A 231 -4.21 14.56 2.96
N ASP A 232 -3.15 13.81 3.25
CA ASP A 232 -2.20 14.15 4.32
C ASP A 232 -1.17 15.21 3.88
N LYS A 233 -0.72 15.13 2.62
CA LYS A 233 0.35 15.95 2.04
C LYS A 233 -0.05 16.48 0.65
N PRO A 234 -1.07 17.35 0.56
CA PRO A 234 -1.64 17.79 -0.72
C PRO A 234 -0.61 18.54 -1.59
N THR A 235 0.26 19.35 -0.99
CA THR A 235 1.28 20.12 -1.72
C THR A 235 2.30 19.19 -2.39
N GLU A 236 2.84 18.24 -1.63
CA GLU A 236 3.83 17.28 -2.10
C GLU A 236 3.23 16.30 -3.12
N ALA A 237 2.02 15.79 -2.86
CA ALA A 237 1.31 14.91 -3.79
C ALA A 237 0.99 15.62 -5.12
N LEU A 238 0.57 16.88 -5.08
CA LEU A 238 0.31 17.68 -6.28
C LEU A 238 1.61 17.90 -7.07
N ALA A 239 2.70 18.27 -6.40
CA ALA A 239 3.99 18.47 -7.05
C ALA A 239 4.49 17.18 -7.73
N LEU A 240 4.38 16.04 -7.05
CA LEU A 240 4.72 14.72 -7.60
C LEU A 240 3.89 14.38 -8.84
N MET A 241 2.56 14.58 -8.78
CA MET A 241 1.67 14.36 -9.93
C MET A 241 2.01 15.28 -11.11
N GLN A 242 2.20 16.58 -10.86
CA GLN A 242 2.51 17.56 -11.90
C GLN A 242 3.85 17.25 -12.58
N ARG A 243 4.90 16.94 -11.81
CA ARG A 243 6.21 16.54 -12.35
C ARG A 243 6.08 15.26 -13.18
N TRP A 244 5.36 14.26 -12.67
CA TRP A 244 5.14 12.99 -13.38
C TRP A 244 4.45 13.18 -14.73
N ILE A 245 3.36 13.94 -14.77
CA ILE A 245 2.59 14.22 -16.00
C ILE A 245 3.45 15.02 -16.98
N ALA A 246 4.17 16.04 -16.49
CA ALA A 246 5.08 16.86 -17.27
C ALA A 246 6.38 16.14 -17.69
N ARG A 247 6.55 14.87 -17.33
CA ARG A 247 7.77 14.06 -17.58
C ARG A 247 9.04 14.70 -17.01
N LYS A 248 8.90 15.37 -15.86
CA LYS A 248 10.02 15.91 -15.09
C LYS A 248 10.39 14.91 -13.99
N GLY A 249 11.69 14.77 -13.72
CA GLY A 249 12.18 13.98 -12.60
C GLY A 249 11.74 14.55 -11.25
N LEU A 250 11.76 13.69 -10.24
CA LEU A 250 11.66 14.07 -8.83
C LEU A 250 13.02 14.50 -8.29
#